data_AF-A0A6M0L434-F1
#
_entry.id   AF-A0A6M0L434-F1
#
_cell.length_a   1.000
_cell.length_b   1.000
_cell.length_c   1.000
_cell.angle_alpha   90.00
_cell.angle_beta   90.00
_cell.angle_gamma   90.00
#
_symmetry.space_group_name_H-M   'P 1'
#
loop_
_entity.id
_entity.type
_entity.pdbx_description
1 polymer ?
#
loop_
_entity_poly.entity_id
_entity_poly.type
_entity_poly.pdbx_seq_one_letter_code
_entity_poly.pdbx_strand_id
1 'polypeptide(L)'
;MIDKPLFGATIILLLMGLLMSYSLSAYTVIQHGFSDTHFFIRQLIAVSIGVSLIIILSKLDPDRWFKPIGVVIFLLFLFILLIMPFLSDNLVRSVG
;
A
#
# COMPACT_ATOMS: atom_id res chain seq x y z
N MET A 1 -10.15 -8.86 19.82
CA MET A 1 -9.01 -8.33 20.59
C MET A 1 -7.81 -8.28 19.67
N ILE A 2 -7.01 -7.21 19.66
CA ILE A 2 -5.80 -7.13 18.84
C ILE A 2 -4.74 -8.05 19.43
N ASP A 3 -4.18 -8.93 18.59
CA ASP A 3 -3.01 -9.72 18.92
C ASP A 3 -1.78 -8.81 18.97
N LYS A 4 -1.44 -8.39 20.19
CA LYS A 4 -0.28 -7.55 20.50
C LYS A 4 1.03 -8.04 19.84
N PRO A 5 1.38 -9.34 19.82
CA PRO A 5 2.62 -9.78 19.18
C PRO A 5 2.57 -9.64 17.64
N LEU A 6 1.43 -9.93 17.02
CA LEU A 6 1.25 -9.81 15.57
C LEU A 6 1.30 -8.35 15.12
N PHE A 7 0.67 -7.46 15.88
CA PHE A 7 0.70 -6.03 15.63
C PHE A 7 2.12 -5.46 15.78
N GLY A 8 2.84 -5.84 16.84
CA GLY A 8 4.23 -5.44 17.05
C GLY A 8 5.16 -5.88 15.92
N ALA A 9 5.07 -7.15 15.50
CA ALA A 9 5.85 -7.68 14.38
C ALA A 9 5.55 -6.93 13.07
N THR A 10 4.27 -6.62 12.81
CA THR A 10 3.86 -5.87 11.60
C THR A 10 4.42 -4.44 11.60
N ILE A 11 4.42 -3.75 12.75
CA ILE A 11 5.03 -2.41 12.86
C ILE A 11 6.54 -2.47 12.60
N ILE A 12 7.24 -3.45 13.18
CA ILE A 12 8.68 -3.61 12.97
C ILE A 12 8.99 -3.84 11.49
N LEU A 13 8.22 -4.67 10.80
CA LEU A 13 8.35 -4.91 9.37
C LEU A 13 8.10 -3.63 8.55
N LEU A 14 7.06 -2.85 8.89
CA LEU A 14 6.77 -1.58 8.22
C LEU A 14 7.89 -0.55 8.41
N LEU A 15 8.43 -0.44 9.62
CA LEU A 15 9.58 0.42 9.92
C LEU A 15 10.83 -0.02 9.15
N MET A 16 11.08 -1.32 9.07
CA MET A 16 12.22 -1.84 8.30
C MET A 16 12.06 -1.55 6.80
N GLY A 17 10.84 -1.69 6.26
CA GLY A 17 10.52 -1.30 4.89
C GLY A 17 10.69 0.20 4.63
N LEU A 18 10.32 1.06 5.59
CA LEU A 18 10.56 2.51 5.52
C LEU A 18 12.07 2.83 5.48
N LEU A 19 12.87 2.17 6.34
CA LEU A 19 14.33 2.33 6.36
C LEU A 19 14.97 1.86 5.05
N MET A 20 14.55 0.71 4.52
CA MET A 20 15.03 0.21 3.23
C MET A 20 14.66 1.13 2.07
N SER A 21 13.42 1.63 2.03
CA SER A 21 12.97 2.58 0.99
C SER A 21 13.74 3.90 1.06
N TYR A 22 14.09 4.37 2.26
CA TYR A 22 14.94 5.55 2.44
C TYR A 22 16.36 5.29 1.94
N SER A 23 16.95 4.14 2.30
CA SER A 23 18.30 3.76 1.87
C SER A 23 18.41 3.58 0.35
N LEU A 24 17.38 3.04 -0.31
CA LEU A 24 17.34 2.86 -1.76
C LEU A 24 17.16 4.21 -2.50
N SER A 25 16.37 5.12 -1.93
CA SER A 25 16.15 6.46 -2.49
C SER A 25 17.44 7.29 -2.53
N ALA A 26 18.34 7.13 -1.56
CA ALA A 26 19.63 7.83 -1.55
C ALA A 26 20.47 7.57 -2.81
N TYR A 27 20.35 6.38 -3.43
CA TYR A 27 21.02 6.06 -4.68
C TYR A 27 20.39 6.78 -5.89
N THR A 28 19.06 6.90 -5.91
CA THR A 28 18.34 7.58 -7.01
C THR A 28 18.50 9.10 -6.99
N VAL A 29 18.71 9.70 -5.81
CA VAL A 29 18.86 11.16 -5.64
C VAL A 29 20.19 11.65 -6.19
N ILE A 30 21.28 10.92 -5.93
CA ILE A 30 22.61 11.27 -6.46
C ILE A 30 22.63 11.19 -8.00
N GLN A 31 21.83 10.32 -8.61
CA GLN A 31 21.83 10.10 -10.05
C GLN A 31 20.85 11.01 -10.82
N HIS A 32 19.77 11.51 -10.20
CA HIS A 32 18.71 12.28 -10.88
C HIS A 32 18.46 13.70 -10.35
N GLY A 33 19.18 14.15 -9.31
CA GLY A 33 19.10 15.55 -8.84
C GLY A 33 17.76 15.96 -8.22
N PHE A 34 16.96 14.99 -7.77
CA PHE A 34 15.70 15.25 -7.05
C PHE A 34 15.94 15.45 -5.55
N SER A 35 15.12 16.25 -4.88
CA SER A 35 15.19 16.46 -3.43
C SER A 35 15.07 15.13 -2.65
N ASP A 36 16.03 14.87 -1.76
CA ASP A 36 16.20 13.62 -0.97
C ASP A 36 14.94 13.11 -0.24
N THR A 37 13.97 13.99 0.01
CA THR A 37 12.81 13.71 0.87
C THR A 37 11.56 13.24 0.13
N HIS A 38 11.52 13.32 -1.21
CA HIS A 38 10.28 13.07 -1.96
C HIS A 38 9.79 11.61 -1.85
N PHE A 39 10.69 10.63 -1.97
CA PHE A 39 10.36 9.22 -1.83
C PHE A 39 10.06 8.84 -0.38
N PHE A 40 10.76 9.44 0.57
CA PHE A 40 10.52 9.22 2.00
C PHE A 40 9.12 9.67 2.42
N ILE A 41 8.68 10.87 2.00
CA ILE A 41 7.35 11.39 2.31
C ILE A 41 6.26 10.48 1.73
N ARG A 42 6.40 10.01 0.48
CA ARG A 42 5.44 9.08 -0.13
C ARG A 42 5.36 7.75 0.65
N GLN A 43 6.50 7.20 1.05
CA GLN A 43 6.54 5.97 1.82
C GLN A 43 5.95 6.15 3.22
N LEU A 44 6.20 7.28 3.87
CA LEU A 44 5.66 7.60 5.19
C LEU A 44 4.13 7.76 5.15
N ILE A 45 3.60 8.41 4.11
CA ILE A 45 2.15 8.50 3.88
C ILE A 45 1.55 7.09 3.67
N ALA A 46 2.20 6.25 2.85
CA ALA A 46 1.72 4.89 2.61
C ALA A 46 1.70 4.03 3.88
N VAL A 47 2.77 4.09 4.70
CA VAL A 47 2.84 3.39 5.99
C VAL A 47 1.78 3.91 6.95
N SER A 48 1.58 5.23 7.02
CA SER A 48 0.53 5.83 7.87
C SER A 48 -0.86 5.36 7.46
N ILE A 49 -1.18 5.37 6.17
CA ILE A 49 -2.46 4.86 5.64
C ILE A 49 -2.62 3.38 5.97
N GLY A 50 -1.57 2.57 5.79
CA GLY A 50 -1.60 1.14 6.11
C GLY A 50 -1.87 0.86 7.58
N VAL A 51 -1.21 1.58 8.49
CA VAL A 51 -1.44 1.46 9.94
C VAL A 51 -2.87 1.89 10.30
N SER A 52 -3.35 3.00 9.75
CA SER A 52 -4.74 3.45 9.95
C SER A 52 -5.75 2.41 9.46
N LEU A 53 -5.53 1.81 8.29
CA LEU A 53 -6.37 0.73 7.76
C LEU A 53 -6.41 -0.47 8.70
N ILE A 54 -5.26 -0.95 9.19
CA ILE A 54 -5.19 -2.08 10.13
C ILE A 54 -6.02 -1.79 11.40
N ILE A 55 -5.91 -0.58 11.95
CA ILE A 55 -6.66 -0.18 13.16
C ILE A 55 -8.16 -0.14 12.88
N ILE A 56 -8.58 0.43 11.75
CA ILE A 56 -10.00 0.53 11.36
C ILE A 56 -10.59 -0.86 11.13
N LEU A 57 -9.92 -1.69 10.33
CA LEU A 57 -10.37 -3.06 10.04
C LEU A 57 -10.42 -3.92 11.31
N SER A 58 -9.46 -3.76 12.22
CA SER A 58 -9.44 -4.52 13.46
C SER A 58 -10.54 -4.12 14.45
N LYS A 59 -11.12 -2.93 14.32
CA LYS A 59 -12.26 -2.46 15.11
C LYS A 59 -13.62 -2.78 14.48
N LEU A 60 -13.63 -3.18 13.21
CA LEU A 60 -14.85 -3.46 12.47
C LEU A 60 -15.35 -4.87 12.79
N ASP A 61 -16.66 -5.03 12.99
CA ASP A 61 -17.26 -6.35 13.26
C ASP A 61 -17.06 -7.29 12.05
N PRO A 62 -16.26 -8.37 12.19
CA PRO A 62 -15.93 -9.24 11.06
C PRO A 62 -17.16 -9.91 10.48
N ASP A 63 -18.10 -10.35 11.33
CA ASP A 63 -19.28 -11.10 10.91
C ASP A 63 -20.21 -10.30 10.01
N ARG A 64 -20.28 -8.98 10.20
CA ARG A 64 -21.15 -8.10 9.41
C ARG A 64 -20.45 -7.52 8.20
N TRP A 65 -19.17 -7.18 8.33
CA TRP A 65 -18.46 -6.40 7.33
C TRP A 65 -17.53 -7.21 6.43
N PHE A 66 -17.09 -8.41 6.83
CA PHE A 66 -16.17 -9.21 6.02
C PHE A 66 -16.79 -9.63 4.67
N LYS A 67 -18.05 -10.08 4.68
CA LYS A 67 -18.77 -10.49 3.47
C LYS A 67 -18.96 -9.35 2.45
N PRO A 68 -19.57 -8.19 2.82
CA PRO A 68 -19.77 -7.11 1.85
C PRO A 68 -18.44 -6.50 1.38
N ILE A 69 -17.45 -6.33 2.27
CA ILE A 69 -16.13 -5.80 1.88
C ILE A 69 -15.45 -6.73 0.88
N GLY A 70 -15.45 -8.04 1.15
CA GLY A 70 -14.85 -9.03 0.25
C GLY A 70 -15.51 -9.03 -1.13
N VAL A 71 -16.84 -8.99 -1.19
CA VAL A 71 -17.58 -8.96 -2.47
C VAL A 71 -17.34 -7.66 -3.23
N VAL A 72 -17.35 -6.51 -2.56
CA VAL A 72 -17.08 -5.21 -3.18
C VAL A 72 -15.65 -5.15 -3.74
N ILE A 73 -14.66 -5.58 -2.97
CA ILE A 73 -13.26 -5.64 -3.41
C ILE A 73 -13.11 -6.57 -4.62
N PHE A 74 -13.70 -7.77 -4.54
CA PHE A 74 -13.66 -8.74 -5.62
C PHE A 74 -14.27 -8.18 -6.91
N LEU A 75 -15.47 -7.59 -6.83
CA LEU A 75 -16.16 -7.05 -7.99
C LEU A 75 -15.42 -5.84 -8.57
N LEU A 76 -14.86 -4.99 -7.71
CA LEU A 76 -14.06 -3.83 -8.11
C LEU A 76 -12.80 -4.26 -8.89
N PHE A 77 -12.04 -5.24 -8.37
CA PHE A 77 -10.86 -5.75 -9.07
C PHE A 77 -11.22 -6.52 -10.35
N LEU A 78 -12.32 -7.27 -10.36
CA LEU A 78 -12.83 -7.94 -11.56
C LEU A 78 -13.18 -6.92 -12.65
N PHE A 79 -13.85 -5.83 -12.28
CA PHE A 79 -14.21 -4.75 -13.19
C PHE A 79 -12.98 -4.02 -13.73
N ILE A 80 -12.01 -3.71 -12.88
CA ILE A 80 -10.73 -3.12 -13.31
C ILE A 80 -10.03 -4.01 -14.32
N LEU A 81 -9.94 -5.33 -14.07
CA LEU A 81 -9.30 -6.28 -14.97
C LEU A 81 -10.01 -6.37 -16.33
N LEU A 82 -11.35 -6.28 -16.35
CA LEU A 82 -12.13 -6.28 -17.58
C LEU A 82 -11.90 -5.01 -18.42
N ILE A 83 -11.65 -3.87 -17.77
CA ILE A 83 -11.48 -2.57 -18.41
C ILE A 83 -10.02 -2.31 -18.76
N MET A 84 -9.05 -2.97 -18.13
CA MET A 84 -7.62 -2.84 -18.44
C MET A 84 -7.28 -2.84 -19.94
N PRO A 85 -7.85 -3.71 -20.80
CA PRO A 85 -7.59 -3.70 -22.24
C PRO A 85 -8.12 -2.45 -22.98
N PHE A 86 -9.05 -1.71 -22.37
CA PHE A 86 -9.63 -0.47 -22.90
C PHE A 86 -8.97 0.79 -22.32
N LEU A 87 -8.07 0.66 -21.33
CA LEU A 87 -7.30 1.78 -20.80
C LEU A 87 -6.16 2.12 -21.76
N SER A 88 -5.97 3.41 -22.03
CA SER A 88 -4.88 3.92 -22.88
C SER A 88 -3.49 3.51 -22.37
N ASP A 89 -2.54 3.33 -23.29
CA ASP A 89 -1.13 2.94 -23.03
C ASP A 89 -0.38 3.86 -22.03
N ASN A 90 -0.88 5.07 -21.76
CA ASN A 90 -0.32 5.96 -20.75
C ASN A 90 -0.59 5.51 -19.30
N LEU A 91 -1.62 4.68 -19.06
CA LEU A 91 -1.97 4.14 -17.73
C LEU A 91 -1.63 2.66 -17.59
N VAL A 92 -1.67 1.90 -18.68
CA VAL A 92 -1.26 0.51 -18.74
C VAL A 92 -0.10 0.46 -19.71
N ARG A 93 1.14 0.38 -19.21
CA ARG A 93 2.28 0.15 -20.11
C ARG A 93 2.02 -1.18 -20.82
N SER A 94 1.77 -1.12 -22.12
CA SER A 94 1.77 -2.30 -22.97
C SER A 94 3.08 -3.03 -22.73
N VAL A 95 3.00 -4.29 -22.30
CA VAL A 95 4.17 -5.16 -22.23
C VAL A 95 4.38 -5.67 -23.65
N GLY A 96 5.03 -4.83 -24.46
CA GLY A 96 5.38 -5.04 -25.86
C GLY A 96 6.41 -4.01 -26.30
#